data_AF-A0A3S1I6G8-F1
#
_entry.id   AF-A0A3S1I6G8-F1
#
_cell.length_a   1.000
_cell.length_b   1.000
_cell.length_c   1.000
_cell.angle_alpha   90.00
_cell.angle_beta   90.00
_cell.angle_gamma   90.00
#
_symmetry.space_group_name_H-M   'P 1'
#
loop_
_entity.id
_entity.type
_entity.pdbx_description
1 polymer ?
#
loop_
_entity_poly.entity_id
_entity_poly.type
_entity_poly.pdbx_seq_one_letter_code
_entity_poly.pdbx_strand_id
1 'polypeptide(L)'
;FYCTAGLCLARHPSGAIIALADDRKTARPACAFADLIVIDDATAYYNPCRNPLVLVVTKRQLARMGSAAVFFDPLSATTRAEIRFAVRQPYRPWHEQRRFSREARGLPPYRRAEKPKKPAAQ
;
A
#
# COMPACT_ATOMS: atom_id res chain seq x y z
N PHE A 1 -4.20 13.42 8.37
CA PHE A 1 -2.84 12.93 8.08
C PHE A 1 -1.88 14.12 8.08
N TYR A 2 -0.65 13.93 8.53
CA TYR A 2 0.45 14.87 8.41
C TYR A 2 1.52 14.24 7.53
N CYS A 3 1.92 14.93 6.46
CA CYS A 3 2.75 14.35 5.40
C CYS A 3 4.08 15.08 5.26
N THR A 4 5.16 14.32 5.13
CA THR A 4 6.49 14.84 4.80
C THR A 4 7.29 13.79 4.02
N ALA A 5 7.97 14.22 2.96
CA ALA A 5 8.89 13.38 2.18
C ALA A 5 8.34 11.99 1.77
N GLY A 6 7.08 11.93 1.28
CA GLY A 6 6.47 10.68 0.82
C GLY A 6 6.06 9.71 1.93
N LEU A 7 5.95 10.21 3.17
CA LEU A 7 5.40 9.51 4.32
C LEU A 7 4.33 10.38 5.00
N CYS A 8 3.12 9.85 5.08
CA CYS A 8 1.97 10.47 5.73
C CYS A 8 1.58 9.68 6.97
N LEU A 9 1.41 10.36 8.12
CA LEU A 9 1.02 9.74 9.37
C LEU A 9 -0.36 10.19 9.83
N ALA A 10 -1.12 9.29 10.43
CA ALA A 10 -2.35 9.58 11.15
C ALA A 10 -2.38 8.80 12.46
N ARG A 11 -3.05 9.37 13.48
CA ARG A 11 -3.28 8.69 14.75
C ARG A 11 -4.76 8.31 14.83
N HIS A 12 -5.02 7.05 15.11
CA HIS A 12 -6.36 6.53 15.36
C HIS A 12 -6.77 6.82 16.82
N PRO A 13 -8.06 7.00 17.15
CA PRO A 13 -8.52 7.24 18.52
C PRO A 13 -8.11 6.15 19.53
N SER A 14 -7.89 4.90 19.10
CA SER A 14 -7.35 3.83 19.95
C SER A 14 -5.88 4.03 20.34
N GLY A 15 -5.21 5.05 19.79
CA GLY A 15 -3.79 5.31 19.98
C GLY A 15 -2.89 4.78 18.86
N ALA A 16 -3.41 3.90 18.00
CA ALA A 16 -2.65 3.30 16.91
C ALA A 16 -2.15 4.34 15.88
N ILE A 17 -0.96 4.10 15.34
CA ILE A 17 -0.32 4.95 14.33
C ILE A 17 -0.45 4.30 12.96
N ILE A 18 -1.03 5.05 12.03
CA ILE A 18 -1.25 4.66 10.64
C ILE A 18 -0.26 5.43 9.78
N ALA A 19 0.52 4.73 8.97
CA ALA A 19 1.41 5.31 7.99
C ALA A 19 0.93 5.00 6.56
N LEU A 20 1.00 6.00 5.68
CA LEU A 20 0.89 5.85 4.23
C LEU A 20 2.24 6.27 3.64
N ALA A 21 2.87 5.38 2.90
CA ALA A 21 4.20 5.57 2.34
C ALA A 21 4.17 5.38 0.82
N ASP A 22 4.89 6.22 0.09
CA ASP A 22 4.94 6.13 -1.38
C ASP A 22 5.58 4.83 -1.88
N ASP A 23 6.61 4.34 -1.19
CA ASP A 23 7.36 3.15 -1.59
C ASP A 23 7.93 2.37 -0.40
N ARG A 24 8.58 1.24 -0.70
CA ARG A 24 9.17 0.37 0.34
C ARG A 24 10.26 1.05 1.16
N LYS A 25 11.03 1.96 0.57
CA LYS A 25 12.13 2.68 1.23
C LYS A 25 11.55 3.73 2.18
N THR A 26 10.57 4.51 1.74
CA THR A 26 9.89 5.52 2.59
C THR A 26 9.07 4.88 3.70
N ALA A 27 8.56 3.66 3.50
CA ALA A 27 7.88 2.88 4.55
C ALA A 27 8.80 2.38 5.67
N ARG A 28 10.10 2.21 5.40
CA ARG A 28 11.02 1.49 6.30
C ARG A 28 11.18 2.13 7.69
N PRO A 29 11.29 3.46 7.84
CA PRO A 29 11.34 4.10 9.16
C PRO A 29 10.06 3.88 9.98
N ALA A 30 8.89 3.82 9.32
CA ALA A 30 7.61 3.62 9.99
C ALA A 30 7.48 2.24 10.64
N CYS A 31 8.28 1.24 10.24
CA CYS A 31 8.30 -0.09 10.86
C CYS A 31 8.65 -0.07 12.37
N ALA A 32 9.26 1.01 12.87
CA ALA A 32 9.63 1.13 14.28
C ALA A 32 8.47 1.58 15.18
N PHE A 33 7.41 2.18 14.63
CA PHE A 33 6.37 2.85 15.44
C PHE A 33 4.94 2.76 14.88
N ALA A 34 4.75 2.38 13.62
CA ALA A 34 3.42 2.28 13.01
C ALA A 34 2.79 0.91 13.26
N ASP A 35 1.49 0.88 13.51
CA ASP A 35 0.70 -0.33 13.66
C ASP A 35 0.15 -0.81 12.30
N LEU A 36 -0.13 0.15 11.40
CA LEU A 36 -0.53 -0.09 10.02
C LEU A 36 0.34 0.74 9.09
N ILE A 37 0.87 0.10 8.04
CA ILE A 37 1.56 0.78 6.94
C ILE A 37 0.87 0.42 5.62
N VAL A 38 0.40 1.43 4.91
CA VAL A 38 -0.07 1.32 3.53
C VAL A 38 1.05 1.79 2.61
N ILE A 39 1.52 0.93 1.70
CA ILE A 39 2.55 1.25 0.72
C ILE A 39 1.89 1.47 -0.63
N ASP A 40 1.92 2.70 -1.14
CA ASP A 40 1.35 3.10 -2.43
C ASP A 40 2.23 2.72 -3.65
N ASP A 41 2.93 1.60 -3.53
CA ASP A 41 3.75 1.01 -4.59
C ASP A 41 3.32 -0.43 -4.83
N ALA A 42 2.88 -0.71 -6.05
CA ALA A 42 2.50 -2.06 -6.47
C ALA A 42 3.71 -2.99 -6.69
N THR A 43 4.91 -2.41 -6.81
CA THR A 43 6.17 -3.12 -7.00
C THR A 43 6.87 -3.46 -5.67
N ALA A 44 6.29 -3.07 -4.54
CA ALA A 44 6.78 -3.41 -3.20
C ALA A 44 6.52 -4.90 -2.85
N TYR A 45 7.24 -5.82 -3.49
CA TYR A 45 7.04 -7.27 -3.32
C TYR A 45 7.42 -7.79 -1.94
N TYR A 46 8.31 -7.10 -1.23
CA TYR A 46 8.83 -7.53 0.06
C TYR A 46 8.33 -6.63 1.18
N ASN A 47 7.85 -7.25 2.27
CA ASN A 47 7.52 -6.54 3.50
C ASN A 47 8.79 -5.84 4.04
N PRO A 48 8.82 -4.49 4.20
CA PRO A 48 9.96 -3.79 4.76
C PRO A 48 10.16 -4.04 6.26
N CYS A 49 9.11 -4.46 6.98
CA CYS A 49 9.13 -4.63 8.42
C CYS A 49 9.45 -6.07 8.81
N ARG A 50 10.29 -6.23 9.84
CA ARG A 50 10.59 -7.53 10.46
C ARG A 50 9.63 -7.86 11.61
N ASN A 51 9.01 -6.83 12.21
CA ASN A 51 8.06 -7.00 13.31
C ASN A 51 6.72 -7.53 12.78
N PRO A 52 6.25 -8.71 13.22
CA PRO A 52 4.99 -9.29 12.77
C PRO A 52 3.75 -8.54 13.29
N LEU A 53 3.89 -7.67 14.30
CA LEU A 53 2.80 -6.85 14.83
C LEU A 53 2.42 -5.69 13.90
N VAL A 54 3.33 -5.28 13.02
CA VAL A 54 3.06 -4.21 12.04
C VAL A 54 2.31 -4.78 10.86
N LEU A 55 1.07 -4.32 10.66
CA LEU A 55 0.27 -4.71 9.50
C LEU A 55 0.72 -3.91 8.28
N VAL A 56 1.20 -4.59 7.23
CA VAL A 56 1.59 -3.94 5.97
C VAL A 56 0.63 -4.31 4.86
N VAL A 57 0.11 -3.30 4.16
CA VAL A 57 -0.79 -3.41 3.01
C VAL A 57 -0.18 -2.70 1.82
N THR A 58 -0.13 -3.35 0.66
CA THR A 58 0.43 -2.78 -0.57
C THR A 58 -0.65 -2.37 -1.56
N LYS A 59 -0.34 -1.43 -2.45
CA LYS A 59 -1.19 -1.06 -3.60
C LYS A 59 -1.57 -2.28 -4.44
N ARG A 60 -0.67 -3.26 -4.58
CA ARG A 60 -0.95 -4.52 -5.29
C ARG A 60 -2.02 -5.34 -4.59
N GLN A 61 -1.97 -5.46 -3.27
CA GLN A 61 -3.01 -6.15 -2.49
C GLN A 61 -4.36 -5.46 -2.65
N LEU A 62 -4.42 -4.13 -2.57
CA LEU A 62 -5.65 -3.37 -2.77
C LEU A 62 -6.18 -3.49 -4.21
N ALA A 63 -5.31 -3.44 -5.22
CA ALA A 63 -5.70 -3.65 -6.61
C ALA A 63 -6.34 -5.03 -6.84
N ARG A 64 -5.83 -6.05 -6.14
CA ARG A 64 -6.32 -7.44 -6.23
C ARG A 64 -7.57 -7.71 -5.39
N MET A 65 -7.66 -7.13 -4.20
CA MET A 65 -8.66 -7.51 -3.20
C MET A 65 -9.69 -6.40 -2.92
N GLY A 66 -9.59 -5.27 -3.63
CA GLY A 66 -10.47 -4.13 -3.46
C GLY A 66 -10.10 -3.30 -2.22
N SER A 67 -11.10 -2.68 -1.60
CA SER A 67 -10.92 -1.93 -0.36
C SER A 67 -10.59 -2.87 0.81
N ALA A 68 -9.96 -2.31 1.84
CA ALA A 68 -9.67 -2.99 3.09
C ALA A 68 -10.30 -2.23 4.25
N ALA A 69 -11.00 -2.94 5.12
CA ALA A 69 -11.38 -2.45 6.44
C ALA A 69 -10.33 -2.94 7.45
N VAL A 70 -9.81 -2.04 8.27
CA VAL A 70 -8.83 -2.33 9.31
C VAL A 70 -9.45 -2.04 10.66
N PHE A 71 -9.31 -2.98 11.60
CA PHE A 71 -9.85 -2.91 12.95
C PHE A 71 -8.69 -2.91 13.94
N PHE A 72 -8.65 -1.89 14.79
CA PHE A 72 -7.69 -1.77 15.88
C PHE A 72 -8.37 -2.17 17.18
N ASP A 73 -7.62 -2.84 18.05
CA ASP A 73 -8.07 -3.14 19.41
C ASP A 73 -8.19 -1.81 20.19
N PRO A 74 -9.38 -1.48 20.72
CA PRO A 74 -9.57 -0.23 21.46
C PRO A 74 -8.93 -0.25 22.85
N LEU A 75 -8.59 -1.45 23.38
CA LEU A 75 -8.04 -1.64 24.72
C LEU A 75 -6.53 -1.84 24.71
N SER A 76 -5.92 -2.10 23.55
CA SER A 76 -4.48 -2.34 23.44
C SER A 76 -3.90 -1.88 22.10
N ALA A 77 -2.87 -1.03 22.17
CA ALA A 77 -2.05 -0.67 21.01
C ALA A 77 -0.98 -1.72 20.66
N THR A 78 -0.81 -2.78 21.47
CA THR A 78 0.21 -3.82 21.21
C THR A 78 -0.34 -5.00 20.42
N THR A 79 -1.66 -5.09 20.27
CA THR A 79 -2.32 -6.13 19.47
C THR A 79 -2.24 -5.78 17.99
N ARG A 80 -1.85 -6.74 17.15
CA ARG A 80 -1.83 -6.56 15.69
C ARG A 80 -3.24 -6.23 15.18
N ALA A 81 -3.35 -5.20 14.34
CA ALA A 81 -4.61 -4.84 13.69
C ALA A 81 -5.15 -5.97 12.80
N GLU A 82 -6.47 -6.16 12.82
CA GLU A 82 -7.16 -7.10 11.94
C GLU A 82 -7.54 -6.42 10.62
N ILE A 83 -7.46 -7.17 9.52
CA ILE A 83 -7.78 -6.67 8.18
C ILE A 83 -8.79 -7.55 7.48
N ARG A 84 -9.79 -6.91 6.87
CA ARG A 84 -10.82 -7.56 6.04
C ARG A 84 -10.87 -6.88 4.67
N PHE A 85 -10.57 -7.63 3.63
CA PHE A 85 -10.69 -7.14 2.25
C PHE A 85 -12.11 -7.35 1.71
N ALA A 86 -12.54 -6.43 0.83
CA ALA A 86 -13.84 -6.49 0.18
C ALA A 86 -13.98 -7.70 -0.76
N VAL A 87 -12.88 -8.12 -1.40
CA VAL A 87 -12.85 -9.29 -2.30
C VAL A 87 -11.85 -10.32 -1.84
N ARG A 88 -12.33 -11.56 -1.70
CA ARG A 88 -11.55 -12.73 -1.32
C ARG A 88 -11.25 -13.60 -2.54
N GLN A 89 -10.18 -14.38 -2.47
CA GLN A 89 -9.90 -15.44 -3.44
C GLN A 89 -10.53 -16.77 -2.97
N PRO A 90 -10.93 -17.66 -3.91
CA PRO A 90 -10.88 -17.50 -5.37
C PRO A 90 -11.83 -16.40 -5.85
N TYR A 91 -11.47 -15.71 -6.95
CA TYR A 91 -12.31 -14.64 -7.47
C TYR A 91 -13.61 -15.20 -8.00
N ARG A 92 -14.71 -14.49 -7.72
CA ARG A 92 -15.96 -14.67 -8.45
C ARG A 92 -15.73 -14.27 -9.92
N PRO A 93 -16.46 -14.85 -10.89
CA PRO A 93 -16.23 -14.58 -12.31
C PRO A 93 -16.18 -13.08 -12.66
N TRP A 94 -17.09 -12.29 -12.08
CA TRP A 94 -17.14 -10.82 -12.28
C TRP A 94 -16.10 -10.01 -11.49
N HIS A 95 -15.18 -10.66 -10.79
CA HIS A 95 -14.02 -10.03 -10.16
C HIS A 95 -12.69 -10.45 -10.82
N GLU A 96 -12.72 -11.39 -11.75
CA GLU A 96 -11.52 -11.91 -12.40
C GLU A 96 -10.74 -10.82 -13.13
N GLN A 97 -11.43 -9.82 -13.68
CA GLN A 97 -10.84 -8.69 -14.39
C GLN A 97 -9.83 -7.89 -13.54
N ARG A 98 -9.95 -7.92 -12.21
CA ARG A 98 -9.02 -7.20 -11.31
C ARG A 98 -7.57 -7.63 -11.48
N ARG A 99 -7.31 -8.88 -11.90
CA ARG A 99 -5.94 -9.39 -12.08
C ARG A 99 -5.17 -8.70 -13.21
N PHE A 100 -5.87 -8.04 -14.13
CA PHE A 100 -5.27 -7.52 -15.38
C PHE A 100 -4.77 -6.06 -15.27
N SER A 101 -5.13 -5.33 -14.21
CA SER A 101 -4.56 -3.99 -14.00
C SER A 101 -3.04 -4.05 -13.83
N ARG A 102 -2.36 -2.93 -14.06
CA ARG A 102 -0.89 -2.87 -13.94
C ARG A 102 -0.47 -3.14 -12.51
N GLU A 103 -1.18 -2.53 -11.57
CA GLU A 103 -0.94 -2.60 -10.13
C GLU A 103 -1.16 -4.02 -9.60
N ALA A 104 -2.23 -4.71 -10.04
CA ALA A 104 -2.47 -6.09 -9.63
C ALA A 104 -1.36 -7.05 -10.11
N ARG A 105 -0.79 -6.76 -11.29
CA ARG A 105 0.38 -7.45 -11.85
C ARG A 105 1.70 -7.06 -11.17
N GLY A 106 1.70 -6.03 -10.31
CA GLY A 106 2.91 -5.52 -9.66
C GLY A 106 3.80 -4.71 -10.60
N LEU A 107 3.24 -4.11 -11.64
CA LEU A 107 3.97 -3.23 -12.55
C LEU A 107 4.02 -1.80 -12.01
N PRO A 108 5.09 -1.04 -12.30
CA PRO A 108 5.19 0.36 -11.92
C PRO A 108 4.14 1.22 -12.64
N PRO A 109 3.88 2.44 -12.12
CA PRO A 109 3.03 3.42 -12.78
C PRO A 109 3.38 3.59 -14.26
N TYR A 110 2.36 3.77 -15.10
CA TYR A 110 2.59 3.98 -16.52
C TYR A 110 3.41 5.26 -16.76
N ARG A 111 4.49 5.14 -17.53
CA ARG A 111 5.27 6.29 -18.02
C ARG A 111 5.09 6.36 -19.53
N ARG A 112 4.64 7.51 -20.04
CA ARG A 112 4.55 7.74 -21.48
C ARG A 112 5.98 7.85 -22.03
N ALA A 113 6.30 7.09 -23.06
CA ALA A 113 7.58 7.26 -23.75
C ALA A 113 7.63 8.68 -24.35
N GLU A 114 8.72 9.40 -24.11
CA GLU A 114 8.97 10.67 -24.80
C GLU A 114 9.12 10.40 -26.29
N LYS A 115 8.41 11.18 -27.11
CA LYS A 115 8.60 11.10 -28.55
C LYS A 115 10.00 11.66 -28.87
N PRO A 116 10.80 10.97 -29.71
CA PRO A 116 12.08 11.53 -30.14
C PRO A 116 11.84 12.89 -30.80
N LYS A 117 12.57 13.91 -30.33
CA LYS A 117 12.51 15.26 -30.89
C LYS A 117 13.01 15.18 -32.33
N LYS A 118 12.17 15.52 -33.32
CA LYS A 118 12.62 15.64 -34.71
C LYS A 118 13.77 16.67 -34.74
N PRO A 119 14.91 16.38 -35.40
CA PRO A 119 15.93 17.39 -35.62
C PRO A 119 15.30 18.57 -36.36
N ALA A 120 15.65 19.79 -35.95
CA ALA A 120 15.24 20.99 -36.67
C ALA A 120 15.78 20.88 -38.11
N ALA A 121 14.89 21.04 -39.10
CA ALA A 121 15.31 21.13 -40.49
C ALA A 121 16.23 22.36 -40.62
N GLN A 122 17.42 22.16 -41.17
CA GLN A 122 18.36 23.21 -41.58
C GLN A 122 17.98 23.73 -42.95
#